data_AF-A0A5D2CFV9-F1
#
_entry.id   AF-A0A5D2CFV9-F1
#
_cell.length_a   1.000
_cell.length_b   1.000
_cell.length_c   1.000
_cell.angle_alpha   90.00
_cell.angle_beta   90.00
_cell.angle_gamma   90.00
#
_symmetry.space_group_name_H-M   'P 1'
#
loop_
_entity.id
_entity.type
_entity.pdbx_description
1 polymer ?
#
loop_
_entity_poly.entity_id
_entity_poly.type
_entity_poly.pdbx_seq_one_letter_code
_entity_poly.pdbx_strand_id
1 'polypeptide(L)'
;MVGRTEHFVQLINTYCLDVESILAQLASSIDLPEVDFSKLAALAAEVTERSSRIGAEHVRLACVDLMQACEQMQKQKFLLALDWTKTEFTQTQNKLQVLVQMERRIMRLEAKQKN
;
A
#
# COMPACT_ATOMS: atom_id res chain seq x y z
N MET A 1 6.56 -19.49 -18.36
CA MET A 1 7.00 -18.15 -17.90
C MET A 1 5.88 -17.12 -17.97
N VAL A 2 5.12 -17.01 -19.08
CA VAL A 2 3.99 -16.05 -19.24
C VAL A 2 3.03 -15.99 -18.04
N GLY A 3 2.52 -17.14 -17.55
CA GLY A 3 1.59 -17.13 -16.40
C GLY A 3 2.20 -16.60 -15.09
N ARG A 4 3.52 -16.73 -14.87
CA ARG A 4 4.18 -16.18 -13.67
C ARG A 4 4.22 -14.65 -13.70
N THR A 5 4.44 -14.07 -14.87
CA THR A 5 4.53 -12.63 -15.06
C THR A 5 3.16 -11.95 -14.96
N GLU A 6 2.11 -12.58 -15.50
CA GLU A 6 0.74 -12.09 -15.33
C GLU A 6 0.32 -12.07 -13.85
N HIS A 7 0.66 -13.13 -13.11
CA HIS A 7 0.45 -13.18 -11.66
C HIS A 7 1.19 -12.07 -10.91
N PHE A 8 2.45 -11.78 -11.27
CA PHE A 8 3.19 -10.67 -10.67
C PHE A 8 2.52 -9.32 -10.93
N VAL A 9 2.13 -9.05 -12.18
CA VAL A 9 1.44 -7.80 -12.56
C VAL A 9 0.12 -7.66 -11.80
N GLN A 10 -0.66 -8.73 -11.67
CA GLN A 10 -1.90 -8.72 -10.92
C GLN A 10 -1.66 -8.47 -9.44
N LEU A 11 -0.70 -9.17 -8.82
CA LEU A 11 -0.35 -9.02 -7.41
C LEU A 11 0.00 -7.57 -7.06
N ILE A 12 0.85 -6.92 -7.86
CA ILE A 12 1.25 -5.53 -7.64
C ILE A 12 0.07 -4.57 -7.79
N ASN A 13 -0.75 -4.73 -8.83
CA ASN A 13 -1.89 -3.85 -9.02
C ASN A 13 -2.94 -3.99 -7.91
N THR A 14 -3.22 -5.22 -7.47
CA THR A 14 -4.14 -5.47 -6.33
C THR A 14 -3.59 -4.83 -5.06
N TYR A 15 -2.30 -5.02 -4.75
CA TYR A 15 -1.69 -4.36 -3.60
C TYR A 15 -1.86 -2.83 -3.65
N CYS A 16 -1.53 -2.20 -4.78
CA CYS A 16 -1.62 -0.75 -4.89
C CYS A 16 -3.05 -0.24 -4.73
N LEU A 17 -4.03 -0.88 -5.37
CA LEU A 17 -5.44 -0.50 -5.26
C LEU A 17 -5.97 -0.64 -3.84
N ASP A 18 -5.65 -1.76 -3.19
CA ASP A 18 -6.14 -2.05 -1.85
C ASP A 18 -5.54 -1.08 -0.82
N VAL A 19 -4.22 -0.84 -0.86
CA VAL A 19 -3.57 0.10 0.07
C VAL A 19 -4.02 1.53 -0.17
N GLU A 20 -4.16 1.97 -1.43
CA GLU A 20 -4.69 3.31 -1.74
C GLU A 20 -6.11 3.51 -1.16
N SER A 21 -6.98 2.50 -1.32
CA SER A 21 -8.33 2.52 -0.75
C SER A 21 -8.31 2.58 0.78
N ILE A 22 -7.46 1.79 1.44
CA ILE A 22 -7.35 1.80 2.90
C ILE A 22 -6.81 3.15 3.41
N LEU A 23 -5.79 3.72 2.76
CA LEU A 23 -5.26 5.03 3.12
C LEU A 23 -6.29 6.16 2.96
N ALA A 24 -7.16 6.07 1.95
CA ALA A 24 -8.29 6.98 1.80
C ALA A 24 -9.33 6.81 2.92
N GLN A 25 -9.61 5.57 3.34
CA GLN A 25 -10.50 5.28 4.46
C GLN A 25 -9.94 5.74 5.81
N LEU A 26 -8.62 5.63 6.01
CA LEU A 26 -7.95 6.20 7.19
C LEU A 26 -8.10 7.72 7.22
N ALA A 27 -7.87 8.39 6.09
CA ALA A 27 -7.99 9.83 5.96
C ALA A 27 -9.43 10.32 6.24
N SER A 28 -10.45 9.64 5.70
CA SER A 28 -11.83 10.01 5.97
C SER A 28 -12.27 9.71 7.40
N SER A 29 -11.77 8.63 8.01
CA SER A 29 -12.15 8.23 9.37
C SER A 29 -11.52 9.13 10.44
N ILE A 30 -10.28 9.61 10.25
CA ILE A 30 -9.62 10.50 11.21
C ILE A 30 -10.22 11.92 11.21
N ASP A 31 -10.83 12.35 10.11
CA ASP A 31 -11.46 13.67 9.98
C ASP A 31 -12.80 13.78 10.73
N LEU A 32 -13.36 12.66 11.21
CA LEU A 32 -14.59 12.67 12.00
C LEU A 32 -14.43 13.42 13.34
N PRO A 33 -15.53 14.04 13.86
CA PRO A 33 -15.52 14.70 15.16
C PRO A 33 -15.21 13.73 16.31
N GLU A 34 -15.80 12.54 16.26
CA GLU A 34 -15.52 11.43 17.18
C GLU A 34 -14.74 10.37 16.40
N VAL A 35 -13.49 10.15 16.81
CA VAL A 35 -12.56 9.26 16.11
C VAL A 35 -12.61 7.87 16.75
N ASP A 36 -12.95 6.86 15.94
CA ASP A 36 -12.82 5.46 16.33
C ASP A 36 -11.39 4.97 16.07
N PHE A 37 -10.54 5.05 17.10
CA PHE A 37 -9.15 4.58 17.02
C PHE A 37 -9.02 3.07 16.87
N SER A 38 -10.02 2.27 17.27
CA SER A 38 -10.00 0.82 17.07
C SER A 38 -10.16 0.50 15.58
N LYS A 39 -11.07 1.19 14.89
CA LYS A 39 -11.22 1.08 13.43
C LYS A 39 -9.96 1.52 12.70
N LEU A 40 -9.34 2.64 13.11
CA LEU A 40 -8.10 3.12 12.51
C LEU A 40 -6.96 2.09 12.69
N ALA A 41 -6.84 1.47 13.87
CA ALA A 41 -5.84 0.45 14.13
C ALA A 41 -6.05 -0.79 13.24
N ALA A 42 -7.30 -1.24 13.07
CA ALA A 42 -7.61 -2.36 12.19
C ALA A 42 -7.21 -2.09 10.72
N LEU A 43 -7.51 -0.90 10.23
CA LEU A 43 -7.12 -0.47 8.87
C LEU A 43 -5.59 -0.35 8.74
N ALA A 44 -4.89 0.21 9.73
CA ALA A 44 -3.42 0.29 9.73
C ALA A 44 -2.76 -1.10 9.78
N ALA A 45 -3.32 -2.04 10.54
CA ALA A 45 -2.88 -3.43 10.57
C ALA A 45 -3.07 -4.11 9.20
N GLU A 46 -4.16 -3.82 8.49
CA GLU A 46 -4.39 -4.35 7.14
C GLU A 46 -3.32 -3.84 6.14
N VAL A 47 -2.96 -2.55 6.19
CA VAL A 47 -1.85 -2.02 5.39
C VAL A 47 -0.55 -2.74 5.74
N THR A 48 -0.25 -2.89 7.05
CA THR A 48 0.95 -3.59 7.53
C THR A 48 1.03 -5.01 6.96
N GLU A 49 -0.05 -5.78 7.06
CA GLU A 49 -0.11 -7.15 6.57
C GLU A 49 0.11 -7.22 5.05
N ARG A 50 -0.62 -6.41 4.29
CA ARG A 50 -0.53 -6.37 2.83
C ARG A 50 0.85 -5.97 2.35
N SER A 51 1.46 -4.97 2.98
CA SER A 51 2.82 -4.53 2.66
C SER A 51 3.85 -5.60 2.99
N SER A 52 3.69 -6.32 4.10
CA SER A 52 4.56 -7.44 4.48
C SER A 52 4.54 -8.58 3.44
N ARG A 53 3.35 -8.94 2.93
CA ARG A 53 3.17 -10.02 1.94
C ARG A 53 3.92 -9.81 0.62
N ILE A 54 4.17 -8.56 0.23
CA ILE A 54 4.89 -8.23 -1.01
C ILE A 54 6.28 -7.63 -0.78
N GLY A 55 6.72 -7.51 0.49
CA GLY A 55 8.00 -6.91 0.84
C GLY A 55 8.08 -5.39 0.69
N ALA A 56 6.95 -4.68 0.77
CA ALA A 56 6.89 -3.21 0.78
C ALA A 56 7.29 -2.65 2.16
N GLU A 57 8.55 -2.85 2.52
CA GLU A 57 9.04 -2.71 3.90
C GLU A 57 8.91 -1.30 4.47
N HIS A 58 9.18 -0.25 3.69
CA HIS A 58 9.05 1.13 4.21
C HIS A 58 7.60 1.51 4.52
N VAL A 59 6.65 1.04 3.72
CA VAL A 59 5.21 1.23 4.01
C VAL A 59 4.84 0.48 5.29
N ARG A 60 5.30 -0.78 5.42
CA ARG A 60 5.07 -1.60 6.62
C ARG A 60 5.63 -0.94 7.88
N LEU A 61 6.83 -0.36 7.81
CA LEU A 61 7.48 0.32 8.93
C LEU A 61 6.77 1.65 9.25
N ALA A 62 6.32 2.42 8.26
CA ALA A 62 5.55 3.64 8.50
C ALA A 62 4.24 3.37 9.26
N CYS A 63 3.64 2.18 9.09
CA CYS A 63 2.46 1.79 9.86
C CYS A 63 2.70 1.60 11.37
N VAL A 64 3.96 1.45 11.83
CA VAL A 64 4.27 1.38 13.27
C VAL A 64 3.82 2.64 14.00
N ASP A 65 4.08 3.81 13.41
CA ASP A 65 3.69 5.10 13.99
C ASP A 65 2.17 5.31 13.97
N LEU A 66 1.48 4.77 12.94
CA LEU A 66 0.01 4.75 12.90
C LEU A 66 -0.56 3.93 14.06
N MET A 67 -0.05 2.71 14.27
CA MET A 67 -0.48 1.81 15.34
C MET A 67 -0.23 2.45 16.71
N GLN A 68 0.96 3.01 16.92
CA GLN A 68 1.30 3.69 18.17
C GLN A 68 0.39 4.90 18.43
N ALA A 69 0.05 5.68 17.40
CA ALA A 69 -0.86 6.80 17.53
C ALA A 69 -2.29 6.36 17.86
N CYS A 70 -2.74 5.21 17.34
CA CYS A 70 -4.02 4.60 17.70
C CYS A 70 -4.06 4.15 19.15
N GLU A 71 -3.03 3.44 19.62
CA GLU A 71 -2.92 2.99 21.03
C GLU A 71 -2.96 4.16 22.01
N GLN A 72 -2.31 5.27 21.65
CA GLN A 72 -2.27 6.47 22.48
C GLN A 72 -3.48 7.39 22.28
N MET A 73 -4.39 7.07 21.34
CA MET A 73 -5.53 7.89 20.95
C MET A 73 -5.14 9.33 20.57
N GLN A 74 -3.99 9.50 19.90
CA GLN A 74 -3.44 10.81 19.57
C GLN A 74 -3.71 11.21 18.12
N LYS A 75 -4.83 11.90 17.90
CA LYS A 75 -5.28 12.35 16.58
C LYS A 75 -4.21 13.09 15.78
N GLN A 76 -3.49 14.03 16.40
CA GLN A 76 -2.44 14.80 15.70
C GLN A 76 -1.25 13.92 15.28
N LYS A 77 -0.81 13.00 16.15
CA LYS A 77 0.25 12.05 15.78
C LYS A 77 -0.20 11.11 14.67
N PHE A 78 -1.46 10.68 14.72
CA PHE A 78 -2.03 9.84 13.67
C PHE A 78 -2.02 10.54 12.31
N LEU A 79 -2.40 11.82 12.25
CA LEU A 79 -2.37 12.61 11.02
C LEU A 79 -0.95 12.72 10.44
N LEU A 80 0.05 12.97 11.27
CA LEU A 80 1.46 13.02 10.86
C LEU A 80 1.94 11.66 10.34
N ALA A 81 1.64 10.58 11.06
CA ALA A 81 1.99 9.22 10.66
C ALA A 81 1.28 8.80 9.36
N LEU A 82 0.04 9.26 9.15
CA LEU A 82 -0.72 9.00 7.92
C LEU A 82 -0.12 9.71 6.71
N ASP A 83 0.30 10.97 6.87
CA ASP A 83 0.99 11.70 5.81
C ASP A 83 2.32 11.05 5.43
N TRP A 84 3.09 10.63 6.44
CA TRP A 84 4.31 9.86 6.24
C TRP A 84 4.06 8.53 5.51
N THR A 85 3.06 7.78 5.95
CA THR A 85 2.70 6.49 5.32
C THR A 85 2.24 6.68 3.87
N LYS A 86 1.49 7.73 3.56
CA LYS A 86 1.11 8.08 2.18
C LYS A 86 2.33 8.40 1.32
N THR A 87 3.31 9.09 1.88
CA THR A 87 4.57 9.40 1.19
C THR A 87 5.34 8.13 0.86
N GLU A 88 5.55 7.24 1.84
CA GLU A 88 6.22 5.96 1.62
C GLU A 88 5.47 5.05 0.63
N PHE A 89 4.14 5.05 0.71
CA PHE A 89 3.29 4.33 -0.24
C PHE A 89 3.46 4.87 -1.66
N THR A 90 3.38 6.20 -1.85
CA THR A 90 3.53 6.84 -3.17
C THR A 90 4.89 6.51 -3.79
N GLN A 91 5.97 6.61 -3.02
CA GLN A 91 7.31 6.24 -3.50
C GLN A 91 7.41 4.77 -3.91
N THR A 92 6.83 3.88 -3.10
CA THR A 92 6.81 2.44 -3.37
C THR A 92 5.96 2.11 -4.60
N GLN A 93 4.75 2.66 -4.69
CA GLN A 93 3.83 2.50 -5.81
C GLN A 93 4.48 2.93 -7.12
N ASN A 94 5.15 4.08 -7.16
CA ASN A 94 5.84 4.57 -8.35
C ASN A 94 6.89 3.57 -8.85
N LYS A 95 7.71 3.01 -7.94
CA LYS A 95 8.73 2.00 -8.29
C LYS A 95 8.08 0.71 -8.80
N LEU A 96 7.04 0.24 -8.12
CA LEU A 96 6.31 -0.97 -8.49
C LEU A 96 5.62 -0.84 -9.86
N GLN A 97 5.07 0.34 -10.17
CA GLN A 97 4.44 0.60 -11.47
C GLN A 97 5.45 0.59 -12.62
N VAL A 98 6.68 1.08 -12.39
CA VAL A 98 7.77 0.94 -13.37
C VAL A 98 8.08 -0.54 -13.65
N LEU A 99 8.16 -1.38 -12.61
CA LEU A 99 8.38 -2.83 -12.78
C LEU A 99 7.25 -3.49 -13.57
N VAL A 100 5.99 -3.17 -13.25
CA VAL A 100 4.82 -3.65 -14.00
C VAL A 100 4.88 -3.26 -15.47
N GLN A 101 5.30 -2.03 -15.79
CA GLN A 101 5.46 -1.57 -17.17
C GLN A 101 6.56 -2.33 -17.91
N MET A 102 7.70 -2.59 -17.24
CA MET A 102 8.79 -3.38 -17.80
C MET A 102 8.35 -4.82 -18.10
N GLU A 103 7.71 -5.49 -17.14
CA GLU A 103 7.18 -6.85 -17.31
C GLU A 103 6.18 -6.94 -18.47
N ARG A 104 5.25 -6.00 -18.55
CA ARG A 104 4.31 -5.92 -19.70
C ARG A 104 5.01 -5.75 -21.03
N ARG A 105 6.13 -5.01 -21.07
CA ARG A 105 6.90 -4.82 -22.31
C ARG A 105 7.65 -6.10 -22.69
N ILE A 106 8.22 -6.82 -21.73
CA ILE A 106 8.88 -8.12 -21.94
C ILE A 106 7.87 -9.13 -22.50
N MET A 107 6.70 -9.29 -21.86
CA MET A 107 5.65 -10.19 -22.35
C MET A 107 5.25 -9.92 -23.81
N ARG A 108 5.08 -8.64 -24.18
CA ARG A 108 4.77 -8.26 -25.56
C ARG A 108 5.88 -8.61 -26.55
N LEU A 109 7.15 -8.47 -26.15
CA LEU A 109 8.29 -8.80 -26.99
C LEU A 109 8.42 -10.31 -27.17
N GLU A 110 8.27 -11.09 -26.09
CA GLU A 110 8.28 -12.55 -26.15
C GLU A 110 7.14 -13.11 -27.01
N ALA A 111 5.94 -12.52 -26.93
CA ALA A 111 4.82 -12.91 -27.77
C ALA A 111 5.09 -12.67 -29.27
N LYS A 112 5.78 -11.56 -29.60
CA LYS A 112 6.17 -11.25 -30.99
C LYS A 112 7.26 -12.16 -31.54
N GLN A 113 8.11 -12.75 -30.70
CA GLN A 113 9.17 -13.68 -31.13
C GLN A 113 8.66 -15.11 -31.37
N LYS A 114 7.48 -15.44 -30.84
CA LYS A 114 6.84 -16.75 -31.01
C LYS A 114 5.90 -16.82 -32.21
N ASN A 115 5.60 -15.67 -32.82
CA ASN A 115 4.81 -15.51 -34.04
C ASN A 115 5.74 -15.22 -35.21
#